data_AF-A0AAN8A8K8-F1
#
_entry.id   AF-A0AAN8A8K8-F1
#
_cell.length_a   1.000
_cell.length_b   1.000
_cell.length_c   1.000
_cell.angle_alpha   90.00
_cell.angle_beta   90.00
_cell.angle_gamma   90.00
#
_symmetry.space_group_name_H-M   'P 1'
#
loop_
_entity.id
_entity.type
_entity.pdbx_description
1 polymer ?
#
loop_
_entity_poly.entity_id
_entity_poly.type
_entity_poly.pdbx_seq_one_letter_code
_entity_poly.pdbx_strand_id
1 'polypeptide(L)'
;MELTSGFTSCLQKYLDFEINKNTQEFTIVEGNDRILPDEESGEKNPILLVLDSSFNPPHWGHYTLIKKSYEYYSQSYPNKKIHVLLLLSVQNADKEAKPASFDKRMDMMCIMSRLLNKNFESLSTYVGLTIFGKFVDKDSIIRKKFFNQGVIVYLVGFDTIIRIFDPKYYIPQAPAVVLQHFMKNVEFCCLTRSNVNDNESEDFTNQSTYSQDILQGKYEPLIPKEWGHKINILSNNPKYINVSSSKIRKLMVPLHGTKSLNEEILNDLKKQLPNQIIEYIIQSSESKSIFSA
;
A
#
# COMPACT_ATOMS: atom_id res chain seq x y z
N MET A 1 28.99 -0.46 1.19
CA MET A 1 29.07 -0.78 2.63
C MET A 1 27.96 -0.13 3.46
N GLU A 2 27.32 0.97 3.02
CA GLU A 2 26.20 1.60 3.76
C GLU A 2 24.81 0.95 3.54
N LEU A 3 24.58 0.25 2.43
CA LEU A 3 23.28 -0.40 2.18
C LEU A 3 22.97 -1.49 3.22
N THR A 4 23.97 -2.18 3.75
CA THR A 4 23.80 -3.37 4.59
C THR A 4 23.43 -3.08 6.04
N SER A 5 23.88 -1.96 6.63
CA SER A 5 23.61 -1.65 8.04
C SER A 5 22.15 -1.30 8.32
N GLY A 6 21.45 -0.71 7.35
CA GLY A 6 20.02 -0.39 7.45
C GLY A 6 19.09 -1.61 7.27
N PHE A 7 19.54 -2.66 6.59
CA PHE A 7 18.76 -3.90 6.46
C PHE A 7 18.82 -4.76 7.73
N THR A 8 19.93 -4.71 8.46
CA THR A 8 20.10 -5.48 9.70
C THR A 8 19.12 -5.03 10.80
N SER A 9 18.81 -3.74 10.87
CA SER A 9 17.84 -3.20 11.84
C SER A 9 16.38 -3.53 11.48
N CYS A 10 16.03 -3.52 10.19
CA CYS A 10 14.67 -3.83 9.73
C CYS A 10 14.32 -5.30 9.96
N LEU A 11 15.26 -6.21 9.68
CA LEU A 11 15.11 -7.64 9.98
C LEU A 11 14.94 -7.88 11.48
N GLN A 12 15.76 -7.26 12.33
CA GLN A 12 15.65 -7.41 13.78
C GLN A 12 14.29 -6.96 14.29
N LYS A 13 13.81 -5.78 13.87
CA LYS A 13 12.47 -5.29 14.26
C LYS A 13 11.33 -6.19 13.78
N TYR A 14 11.47 -6.84 12.62
CA TYR A 14 10.51 -7.84 12.17
C TYR A 14 10.54 -9.10 13.05
N LEU A 15 11.73 -9.62 13.37
CA LEU A 15 11.86 -10.79 14.25
C LEU A 15 11.29 -10.50 15.64
N ASP A 16 11.55 -9.31 16.19
CA ASP A 16 10.99 -8.85 17.46
C ASP A 16 9.46 -8.80 17.39
N PHE A 17 8.90 -8.29 16.28
CA PHE A 17 7.44 -8.26 16.07
C PHE A 17 6.83 -9.67 16.00
N GLU A 18 7.46 -10.60 15.29
CA GLU A 18 6.97 -11.99 15.21
C GLU A 18 7.03 -12.71 16.57
N ILE A 19 8.10 -12.50 17.34
CA ILE A 19 8.23 -13.05 18.71
C ILE A 19 7.11 -12.51 19.60
N ASN A 20 6.77 -11.23 19.45
CA ASN A 20 5.80 -10.53 20.29
C ASN A 20 4.39 -10.42 19.68
N LYS A 21 4.06 -11.15 18.62
CA LYS A 21 2.78 -10.97 17.88
C LYS A 21 1.50 -11.17 18.70
N ASN A 22 1.61 -11.83 19.86
CA ASN A 22 0.50 -11.99 20.80
C ASN A 22 0.26 -10.74 21.69
N THR A 23 1.23 -9.83 21.76
CA THR A 23 1.21 -8.62 22.60
C THR A 23 1.50 -7.34 21.81
N GLN A 24 1.98 -7.46 20.57
CA GLN A 24 2.35 -6.37 19.69
C GLN A 24 1.52 -6.42 18.39
N GLU A 25 0.55 -5.51 18.29
CA GLU A 25 -0.43 -5.49 17.20
C GLU A 25 0.01 -4.62 16.00
N PHE A 26 0.97 -3.71 16.24
CA PHE A 26 1.51 -2.76 15.26
C PHE A 26 2.94 -2.36 15.60
N THR A 27 3.77 -2.14 14.59
CA THR A 27 5.11 -1.52 14.76
C THR A 27 5.58 -0.79 13.52
N ILE A 28 6.44 0.22 13.71
CA ILE A 28 7.23 0.84 12.64
C ILE A 28 8.59 0.16 12.58
N VAL A 29 8.95 -0.34 11.40
CA VAL A 29 10.26 -0.94 11.17
C VAL A 29 11.25 0.05 10.57
N GLU A 30 10.78 0.98 9.74
CA GLU A 30 11.60 2.04 9.15
C GLU A 30 10.87 3.40 9.26
N GLY A 31 11.62 4.42 9.66
CA GLY A 31 11.11 5.75 10.03
C GLY A 31 10.96 5.92 11.55
N ASN A 32 10.50 7.10 11.97
CA ASN A 32 10.21 7.38 13.38
C ASN A 32 9.00 6.57 13.86
N ASP A 33 9.01 6.15 15.13
CA ASP A 33 7.94 5.32 15.72
C ASP A 33 6.58 6.01 15.80
N ARG A 34 6.55 7.34 15.66
CA ARG A 34 5.35 8.16 15.68
C ARG A 34 5.54 9.42 14.85
N ILE A 35 4.45 9.90 14.25
CA ILE A 35 4.37 11.26 13.71
C ILE A 35 3.94 12.17 14.86
N LEU A 36 4.85 13.00 15.33
CA LEU A 36 4.57 13.98 16.39
C LEU A 36 3.87 15.19 15.77
N PRO A 37 2.92 15.82 16.49
CA PRO A 37 2.44 17.14 16.12
C PRO A 37 3.64 18.09 16.10
N ASP A 38 3.78 18.85 15.02
CA ASP A 38 4.82 19.86 14.95
C ASP A 38 4.30 21.12 15.67
N GLU A 39 4.65 21.25 16.95
CA GLU A 39 4.17 22.32 17.82
C GLU A 39 4.73 23.70 17.41
N GLU A 40 5.88 23.75 16.74
CA GLU A 40 6.54 24.99 16.32
C GLU A 40 6.05 25.52 14.96
N SER A 41 5.59 24.66 14.04
CA SER A 41 5.15 25.07 12.71
C SER A 41 3.67 25.47 12.62
N GLY A 42 2.88 25.23 13.66
CA GLY A 42 1.43 25.46 13.64
C GLY A 42 0.67 24.53 12.69
N GLU A 43 1.30 23.43 12.24
CA GLU A 43 0.75 22.42 11.34
C GLU A 43 -0.43 21.67 11.98
N LYS A 44 -1.64 22.24 11.86
CA LYS A 44 -2.86 21.57 12.28
C LYS A 44 -3.32 20.62 11.16
N ASN A 45 -3.29 19.32 11.47
CA ASN A 45 -3.88 18.22 10.68
C ASN A 45 -3.07 17.76 9.44
N PRO A 46 -1.94 17.05 9.62
CA PRO A 46 -1.22 16.39 8.53
C PRO A 46 -2.09 15.36 7.80
N ILE A 47 -1.58 14.87 6.66
CA ILE A 47 -2.20 13.77 5.89
C ILE A 47 -1.27 12.56 5.94
N LEU A 48 -1.82 11.40 6.31
CA LEU A 48 -1.13 10.12 6.22
C LEU A 48 -1.72 9.28 5.09
N LEU A 49 -0.97 9.08 4.03
CA LEU A 49 -1.31 8.14 2.96
C LEU A 49 -0.87 6.73 3.38
N VAL A 50 -1.81 5.80 3.53
CA VAL A 50 -1.53 4.41 3.93
C VAL A 50 -1.72 3.50 2.73
N LEU A 51 -0.62 2.90 2.25
CA LEU A 51 -0.67 1.83 1.26
C LEU A 51 -0.52 0.48 1.95
N ASP A 52 -1.63 -0.22 2.12
CA ASP A 52 -1.65 -1.60 2.62
C ASP A 52 -1.58 -2.59 1.45
N SER A 53 -0.53 -3.42 1.43
CA SER A 53 -0.33 -4.40 0.35
C SER A 53 0.55 -5.55 0.82
N SER A 54 0.52 -6.65 0.06
CA SER A 54 1.43 -7.78 0.31
C SER A 54 2.88 -7.51 -0.07
N PHE A 55 3.16 -6.45 -0.84
CA PHE A 55 4.49 -6.04 -1.30
C PHE A 55 5.40 -7.20 -1.70
N ASN A 56 4.93 -8.05 -2.61
CA ASN A 56 5.58 -9.32 -2.94
C ASN A 56 5.80 -9.52 -4.45
N PRO A 57 6.61 -8.67 -5.11
CA PRO A 57 7.35 -7.52 -4.57
C PRO A 57 6.59 -6.17 -4.69
N PRO A 58 7.03 -5.09 -3.99
CA PRO A 58 6.67 -3.72 -4.35
C PRO A 58 7.12 -3.39 -5.78
N HIS A 59 6.39 -2.52 -6.49
CA HIS A 59 6.55 -2.35 -7.94
C HIS A 59 6.04 -0.99 -8.42
N TRP A 60 6.19 -0.67 -9.71
CA TRP A 60 5.80 0.63 -10.26
C TRP A 60 4.31 0.97 -10.10
N GLY A 61 3.41 -0.02 -10.11
CA GLY A 61 2.00 0.21 -9.75
C GLY A 61 1.82 0.80 -8.33
N HIS A 62 2.53 0.27 -7.33
CA HIS A 62 2.49 0.79 -5.95
C HIS A 62 3.07 2.21 -5.88
N TYR A 63 4.23 2.43 -6.50
CA TYR A 63 4.87 3.75 -6.59
C TYR A 63 3.95 4.78 -7.26
N THR A 64 3.30 4.39 -8.36
CA THR A 64 2.42 5.28 -9.14
C THR A 64 1.18 5.68 -8.35
N LEU A 65 0.59 4.75 -7.62
CA LEU A 65 -0.52 5.05 -6.70
C LEU A 65 -0.10 6.09 -5.66
N ILE A 66 1.03 5.88 -4.98
CA ILE A 66 1.55 6.85 -4.00
C ILE A 66 1.85 8.20 -4.66
N LYS A 67 2.54 8.21 -5.80
CA LYS A 67 2.88 9.43 -6.54
C LYS A 67 1.63 10.23 -6.89
N LYS A 68 0.62 9.59 -7.49
CA LYS A 68 -0.63 10.25 -7.91
C LYS A 68 -1.42 10.78 -6.73
N SER A 69 -1.48 10.02 -5.64
CA SER A 69 -2.10 10.48 -4.40
C SER A 69 -1.35 11.66 -3.79
N TYR A 70 -0.01 11.59 -3.70
CA TYR A 70 0.82 12.69 -3.22
C TYR A 70 0.60 13.97 -4.04
N GLU A 71 0.64 13.88 -5.37
CA GLU A 71 0.37 15.01 -6.28
C GLU A 71 -1.02 15.61 -6.02
N TYR A 72 -2.05 14.77 -5.95
CA TYR A 72 -3.43 15.19 -5.70
C TYR A 72 -3.57 15.93 -4.35
N TYR A 73 -3.13 15.31 -3.25
CA TYR A 73 -3.28 15.89 -1.91
C TYR A 73 -2.37 17.09 -1.69
N SER A 74 -1.18 17.14 -2.29
CA SER A 74 -0.30 18.32 -2.21
C SER A 74 -0.93 19.51 -2.91
N GLN A 75 -1.61 19.28 -4.03
CA GLN A 75 -2.32 20.34 -4.76
C GLN A 75 -3.59 20.79 -4.03
N SER A 76 -4.38 19.85 -3.51
CA SER A 76 -5.61 20.15 -2.78
C SER A 76 -5.36 20.77 -1.41
N TYR A 77 -4.21 20.49 -0.79
CA TYR A 77 -3.86 20.92 0.56
C TYR A 77 -2.39 21.38 0.64
N PRO A 78 -2.02 22.50 0.00
CA PRO A 78 -0.62 22.93 -0.14
C PRO A 78 0.09 23.24 1.18
N ASN A 79 -0.67 23.52 2.24
CA ASN A 79 -0.13 23.84 3.57
C ASN A 79 -0.11 22.61 4.51
N LYS A 80 -0.42 21.41 4.01
CA LYS A 80 -0.41 20.19 4.82
C LYS A 80 0.79 19.33 4.49
N LYS A 81 1.49 18.89 5.54
CA LYS A 81 2.50 17.86 5.44
C LYS A 81 1.88 16.52 5.08
N ILE A 82 2.51 15.82 4.15
CA ILE A 82 2.05 14.51 3.68
C ILE A 82 3.08 13.46 4.04
N HIS A 83 2.59 12.42 4.71
CA HIS A 83 3.35 11.25 5.11
C HIS A 83 2.85 10.04 4.32
N VAL A 84 3.72 9.03 4.13
CA VAL A 84 3.35 7.75 3.51
C VAL A 84 3.71 6.60 4.43
N LEU A 85 2.75 5.73 4.74
CA LEU A 85 2.98 4.47 5.43
C LEU A 85 2.80 3.31 4.45
N LEU A 86 3.87 2.58 4.18
CA LEU A 86 3.84 1.27 3.54
C LEU A 86 3.50 0.23 4.62
N LEU A 87 2.28 -0.28 4.61
CA LEU A 87 1.76 -1.17 5.66
C LEU A 87 1.66 -2.61 5.16
N LEU A 88 2.21 -3.55 5.92
CA LEU A 88 2.04 -4.97 5.66
C LEU A 88 1.24 -5.63 6.79
N SER A 89 0.08 -6.18 6.45
CA SER A 89 -0.66 -7.07 7.34
C SER A 89 -0.06 -8.48 7.32
N VAL A 90 0.33 -9.01 8.49
CA VAL A 90 0.91 -10.36 8.60
C VAL A 90 -0.17 -11.46 8.58
N GLN A 91 -1.40 -11.12 8.98
CA GLN A 91 -2.60 -11.98 8.95
C GLN A 91 -3.60 -11.49 7.88
N ASN A 92 -3.16 -11.43 6.62
CA ASN A 92 -4.09 -11.15 5.53
C ASN A 92 -5.13 -12.28 5.42
N ALA A 93 -6.41 -11.94 5.60
CA ALA A 93 -7.53 -12.89 5.64
C ALA A 93 -7.69 -13.77 4.38
N ASP A 94 -7.13 -13.35 3.24
CA ASP A 94 -7.39 -13.94 1.92
C ASP A 94 -6.20 -14.68 1.27
N LYS A 95 -5.04 -14.86 1.95
CA LYS A 95 -3.83 -15.42 1.28
C LYS A 95 -3.05 -16.47 2.07
N GLU A 96 -3.07 -17.71 1.58
CA GLU A 96 -2.07 -18.75 1.90
C GLU A 96 -0.99 -18.92 0.80
N ALA A 97 0.13 -19.53 1.22
CA ALA A 97 1.47 -19.64 0.61
C ALA A 97 2.13 -18.31 0.20
N LYS A 98 3.21 -17.96 0.90
CA LYS A 98 3.94 -16.69 0.78
C LYS A 98 5.23 -16.91 -0.03
N PRO A 99 5.26 -16.61 -1.36
CA PRO A 99 6.42 -16.96 -2.20
C PRO A 99 7.73 -16.34 -1.73
N ALA A 100 7.74 -15.05 -1.37
CA ALA A 100 8.83 -14.46 -0.59
C ALA A 100 8.50 -14.48 0.89
N SER A 101 9.52 -14.76 1.71
CA SER A 101 9.47 -14.60 3.16
C SER A 101 9.28 -13.13 3.55
N PHE A 102 8.80 -12.91 4.76
CA PHE A 102 8.45 -11.57 5.21
C PHE A 102 9.65 -10.63 5.29
N ASP A 103 10.79 -11.10 5.80
CA ASP A 103 12.04 -10.35 5.84
C ASP A 103 12.40 -9.77 4.45
N LYS A 104 12.31 -10.60 3.40
CA LYS A 104 12.60 -10.15 2.03
C LYS A 104 11.61 -9.10 1.53
N ARG A 105 10.34 -9.20 1.92
CA ARG A 105 9.33 -8.17 1.60
C ARG A 105 9.62 -6.87 2.35
N MET A 106 10.03 -6.96 3.61
CA MET A 106 10.38 -5.79 4.41
C MET A 106 11.57 -5.04 3.81
N ASP A 107 12.62 -5.75 3.42
CA ASP A 107 13.77 -5.13 2.75
C ASP A 107 13.34 -4.41 1.47
N MET A 108 12.52 -5.05 0.63
CA MET A 108 11.99 -4.42 -0.59
C MET A 108 11.06 -3.23 -0.30
N MET A 109 10.27 -3.27 0.78
CA MET A 109 9.47 -2.13 1.24
C MET A 109 10.36 -0.97 1.69
N CYS A 110 11.47 -1.25 2.40
CA CYS A 110 12.42 -0.22 2.82
C CYS A 110 13.14 0.40 1.63
N ILE A 111 13.48 -0.40 0.61
CA ILE A 111 14.01 0.12 -0.66
C ILE A 111 12.99 1.06 -1.32
N MET A 112 11.71 0.66 -1.39
CA MET A 112 10.65 1.52 -1.94
C MET A 112 10.48 2.82 -1.13
N SER A 113 10.50 2.72 0.21
CA SER A 113 10.43 3.85 1.15
C SER A 113 11.53 4.88 0.88
N ARG A 114 12.79 4.44 0.74
CA ARG A 114 13.93 5.30 0.41
C ARG A 114 13.84 5.90 -1.00
N LEU A 115 13.33 5.15 -1.97
CA LEU A 115 13.09 5.65 -3.32
C LEU A 115 12.05 6.77 -3.33
N LEU A 116 11.00 6.64 -2.51
CA LEU A 116 9.99 7.69 -2.36
C LEU A 116 10.59 8.94 -1.73
N ASN A 117 11.29 8.85 -0.60
CA ASN A 117 11.95 10.01 0.03
C ASN A 117 12.93 10.71 -0.92
N LYS A 118 13.69 9.94 -1.71
CA LYS A 118 14.62 10.51 -2.70
C LYS A 118 13.92 11.30 -3.80
N ASN A 119 12.73 10.86 -4.21
CA ASN A 119 12.02 11.43 -5.37
C ASN A 119 10.99 12.50 -4.96
N PHE A 120 10.65 12.60 -3.67
CA PHE A 120 9.69 13.54 -3.13
C PHE A 120 10.29 14.23 -1.90
N GLU A 121 10.89 15.40 -2.10
CA GLU A 121 11.72 16.10 -1.10
C GLU A 121 10.99 16.39 0.23
N SER A 122 9.69 16.68 0.18
CA SER A 122 8.86 16.97 1.37
C SER A 122 8.11 15.76 1.93
N LEU A 123 8.27 14.58 1.33
CA LEU A 123 7.56 13.37 1.75
C LEU A 123 8.35 12.65 2.83
N SER A 124 7.68 12.33 3.94
CA SER A 124 8.22 11.41 4.94
C SER A 124 7.58 10.04 4.78
N THR A 125 8.39 9.02 4.50
CA THR A 125 7.91 7.63 4.37
C THR A 125 8.25 6.78 5.59
N TYR A 126 7.38 5.79 5.81
CA TYR A 126 7.46 4.84 6.92
C TYR A 126 7.11 3.46 6.41
N VAL A 127 7.67 2.45 7.07
CA VAL A 127 7.34 1.05 6.82
C VAL A 127 6.82 0.44 8.11
N GLY A 128 5.62 -0.12 8.07
CA GLY A 128 4.95 -0.66 9.25
C GLY A 128 4.39 -2.06 9.06
N LEU A 129 4.23 -2.74 10.19
CA LEU A 129 3.62 -4.07 10.29
C LEU A 129 2.37 -4.00 11.16
N THR A 130 1.39 -4.85 10.86
CA THR A 130 0.22 -5.03 11.72
C THR A 130 -0.32 -6.45 11.64
N ILE A 131 -0.94 -6.92 12.72
CA ILE A 131 -1.68 -8.18 12.72
C ILE A 131 -3.09 -8.03 12.13
N PHE A 132 -3.63 -6.82 12.04
CA PHE A 132 -5.02 -6.63 11.64
C PHE A 132 -5.22 -6.83 10.14
N GLY A 133 -6.31 -7.50 9.75
CA GLY A 133 -6.70 -7.69 8.36
C GLY A 133 -7.65 -6.60 7.84
N LYS A 134 -8.60 -6.15 8.67
CA LYS A 134 -9.62 -5.17 8.26
C LYS A 134 -9.10 -3.73 8.37
N PHE A 135 -9.56 -2.86 7.47
CA PHE A 135 -9.15 -1.45 7.44
C PHE A 135 -9.58 -0.67 8.70
N VAL A 136 -10.76 -0.95 9.25
CA VAL A 136 -11.24 -0.34 10.49
C VAL A 136 -10.33 -0.63 11.69
N ASP A 137 -9.84 -1.87 11.80
CA ASP A 137 -8.95 -2.28 12.90
C ASP A 137 -7.54 -1.70 12.70
N LYS A 138 -7.07 -1.64 11.45
CA LYS A 138 -5.82 -0.96 11.07
C LYS A 138 -5.85 0.53 11.45
N ASP A 139 -6.93 1.23 11.12
CA ASP A 139 -7.07 2.66 11.43
C ASP A 139 -7.03 2.89 12.94
N SER A 140 -7.76 2.06 13.72
CA SER A 140 -7.76 2.14 15.18
C SER A 140 -6.36 2.03 15.78
N ILE A 141 -5.57 1.03 15.37
CA ILE A 141 -4.22 0.85 15.93
C ILE A 141 -3.23 1.92 15.43
N ILE A 142 -3.35 2.34 14.17
CA ILE A 142 -2.52 3.41 13.59
C ILE A 142 -2.79 4.71 14.35
N ARG A 143 -4.05 5.06 14.60
CA ARG A 143 -4.41 6.26 15.37
C ARG A 143 -3.89 6.21 16.79
N LYS A 144 -3.99 5.06 17.43
CA LYS A 144 -3.55 4.86 18.82
C LYS A 144 -2.03 4.96 18.97
N LYS A 145 -1.26 4.43 18.02
CA LYS A 145 0.20 4.22 18.18
C LYS A 145 1.06 5.16 17.35
N PHE A 146 0.59 5.60 16.19
CA PHE A 146 1.43 6.22 15.16
C PHE A 146 0.97 7.62 14.73
N PHE A 147 -0.34 7.79 14.47
CA PHE A 147 -0.89 9.00 13.83
C PHE A 147 -2.22 9.40 14.46
N ASN A 148 -2.16 10.12 15.57
CA ASN A 148 -3.35 10.42 16.39
C ASN A 148 -4.13 11.66 15.95
N GLN A 149 -3.61 12.47 15.02
CA GLN A 149 -4.23 13.70 14.55
C GLN A 149 -4.04 13.82 13.03
N GLY A 150 -5.03 14.42 12.35
CA GLY A 150 -5.02 14.56 10.90
C GLY A 150 -5.89 13.55 10.15
N VAL A 151 -5.74 13.53 8.83
CA VAL A 151 -6.54 12.71 7.91
C VAL A 151 -5.73 11.47 7.50
N ILE A 152 -6.34 10.30 7.60
CA ILE A 152 -5.78 9.06 7.05
C ILE A 152 -6.43 8.81 5.70
N VAL A 153 -5.62 8.61 4.67
CA VAL A 153 -6.08 8.27 3.33
C VAL A 153 -5.57 6.88 2.98
N TYR A 154 -6.48 5.93 2.80
CA TYR A 154 -6.09 4.60 2.34
C TYR A 154 -5.96 4.57 0.82
N LEU A 155 -4.79 4.12 0.36
CA LEU A 155 -4.47 3.96 -1.04
C LEU A 155 -4.85 2.56 -1.49
N VAL A 156 -5.80 2.46 -2.41
CA VAL A 156 -6.39 1.17 -2.80
C VAL A 156 -6.53 1.03 -4.32
N GLY A 157 -6.63 -0.21 -4.79
CA GLY A 157 -7.14 -0.49 -6.15
C GLY A 157 -8.66 -0.62 -6.15
N PHE A 158 -9.28 -0.58 -7.33
CA PHE A 158 -10.74 -0.60 -7.45
C PHE A 158 -11.38 -1.85 -6.81
N ASP A 159 -10.86 -3.04 -7.09
CA ASP A 159 -11.35 -4.29 -6.46
C ASP A 159 -11.31 -4.25 -4.92
N THR A 160 -10.38 -3.46 -4.35
CA THR A 160 -10.26 -3.35 -2.90
C THR A 160 -11.26 -2.38 -2.32
N ILE A 161 -11.56 -1.25 -2.98
CA ILE A 161 -12.61 -0.36 -2.49
C ILE A 161 -13.99 -1.02 -2.55
N ILE A 162 -14.26 -1.83 -3.60
CA ILE A 162 -15.48 -2.63 -3.69
C ILE A 162 -15.56 -3.63 -2.52
N ARG A 163 -14.46 -4.36 -2.24
CA ARG A 163 -14.41 -5.29 -1.10
C ARG A 163 -14.55 -4.62 0.26
N ILE A 164 -14.05 -3.39 0.43
CA ILE A 164 -14.19 -2.64 1.69
C ILE A 164 -15.66 -2.40 2.03
N PHE A 165 -16.53 -2.19 1.05
CA PHE A 165 -17.96 -1.98 1.29
C PHE A 165 -18.81 -3.24 1.08
N ASP A 166 -18.20 -4.39 0.77
CA ASP A 166 -18.92 -5.65 0.54
C ASP A 166 -19.52 -6.17 1.86
N PRO A 167 -20.86 -6.32 1.95
CA PRO A 167 -21.55 -6.77 3.17
C PRO A 167 -21.06 -8.10 3.74
N LYS A 168 -20.50 -8.99 2.90
CA LYS A 168 -20.05 -10.32 3.35
C LYS A 168 -18.98 -10.26 4.44
N TYR A 169 -18.24 -9.16 4.55
CA TYR A 169 -17.18 -8.98 5.56
C TYR A 169 -17.68 -8.42 6.91
N TYR A 170 -18.97 -8.04 7.01
CA TYR A 170 -19.54 -7.32 8.16
C TYR A 170 -20.68 -8.07 8.86
N ILE A 171 -21.04 -9.26 8.39
CA ILE A 171 -22.11 -10.09 8.96
C ILE A 171 -21.89 -10.29 10.48
N PRO A 172 -22.93 -10.10 11.33
CA PRO A 172 -24.34 -9.87 10.98
C PRO A 172 -24.74 -8.41 10.75
N GLN A 173 -23.83 -7.45 10.83
CA GLN A 173 -24.12 -6.02 10.69
C GLN A 173 -23.93 -5.54 9.25
N ALA A 174 -24.57 -4.43 8.89
CA ALA A 174 -24.36 -3.77 7.61
C ALA A 174 -23.04 -2.97 7.60
N PRO A 175 -22.36 -2.81 6.44
CA PRO A 175 -21.16 -1.97 6.31
C PRO A 175 -21.39 -0.54 6.84
N ALA A 176 -22.54 0.06 6.53
CA ALA A 176 -22.94 1.38 7.00
C ALA A 176 -22.83 1.54 8.52
N VAL A 177 -23.14 0.49 9.29
CA VAL A 177 -23.07 0.50 10.76
C VAL A 177 -21.63 0.31 11.23
N VAL A 178 -20.94 -0.72 10.74
CA VAL A 178 -19.58 -1.06 11.19
C VAL A 178 -18.57 0.04 10.83
N LEU A 179 -18.70 0.63 9.64
CA LEU A 179 -17.77 1.63 9.14
C LEU A 179 -18.16 3.07 9.51
N GLN A 180 -19.27 3.29 10.21
CA GLN A 180 -19.79 4.63 10.50
C GLN A 180 -18.77 5.55 11.17
N HIS A 181 -18.08 5.06 12.21
CA HIS A 181 -17.08 5.86 12.92
C HIS A 181 -15.81 6.03 12.09
N PHE A 182 -15.37 4.94 11.45
CA PHE A 182 -14.19 4.91 10.59
C PHE A 182 -14.27 5.95 9.46
N MET A 183 -15.40 6.05 8.77
CA MET A 183 -15.59 6.97 7.65
C MET A 183 -15.65 8.46 8.04
N LYS A 184 -15.69 8.81 9.32
CA LYS A 184 -15.65 10.22 9.75
C LYS A 184 -14.30 10.88 9.46
N ASN A 185 -13.20 10.13 9.62
CA ASN A 185 -11.83 10.66 9.62
C ASN A 185 -10.92 10.00 8.58
N VAL A 186 -11.52 9.22 7.66
CA VAL A 186 -10.82 8.46 6.64
C VAL A 186 -11.29 8.86 5.26
N GLU A 187 -10.34 8.91 4.33
CA GLU A 187 -10.59 9.03 2.90
C GLU A 187 -9.96 7.83 2.16
N PHE A 188 -10.43 7.57 0.96
CA PHE A 188 -9.88 6.60 0.05
C PHE A 188 -9.37 7.29 -1.21
N CYS A 189 -8.18 6.91 -1.64
CA CYS A 189 -7.67 7.27 -2.95
C CYS A 189 -7.51 5.98 -3.76
N CYS A 190 -8.33 5.85 -4.79
CA CYS A 190 -8.35 4.70 -5.67
C CYS A 190 -7.72 5.05 -7.01
N LEU A 191 -6.84 4.21 -7.50
CA LEU A 191 -6.30 4.32 -8.86
C LEU A 191 -7.04 3.37 -9.79
N THR A 192 -7.46 3.85 -10.95
CA THR A 192 -8.13 3.00 -11.94
C THR A 192 -7.22 1.86 -12.44
N ARG A 193 -7.82 0.75 -12.90
CA ARG A 193 -7.09 -0.37 -13.49
C ARG A 193 -7.77 -0.81 -14.79
N SER A 194 -7.00 -1.37 -15.72
CA SER A 194 -7.57 -2.10 -16.86
C SER A 194 -7.81 -3.53 -16.37
N ASN A 195 -9.06 -3.99 -16.44
CA ASN A 195 -9.36 -5.40 -16.44
C ASN A 195 -9.17 -5.95 -17.85
N VAL A 196 -8.19 -6.84 -18.02
CA VAL A 196 -7.80 -7.44 -19.31
C VAL A 196 -8.95 -8.24 -19.98
N ASN A 197 -10.05 -8.47 -19.27
CA ASN A 197 -11.13 -9.37 -19.67
C ASN A 197 -12.45 -8.67 -20.03
N ASP A 198 -12.58 -7.35 -19.85
CA ASP A 198 -13.82 -6.60 -20.10
C ASP A 198 -13.62 -5.57 -21.21
N ASN A 199 -14.72 -5.02 -21.76
CA ASN A 199 -14.68 -3.84 -22.62
C ASN A 199 -13.97 -2.71 -21.85
N GLU A 200 -12.69 -2.47 -22.14
CA GLU A 200 -11.83 -1.58 -21.32
C GLU A 200 -12.49 -0.22 -21.07
N SER A 201 -13.18 0.35 -22.06
CA SER A 201 -13.87 1.64 -21.94
C SER A 201 -15.03 1.64 -20.93
N GLU A 202 -15.79 0.55 -20.85
CA GLU A 202 -16.95 0.43 -19.95
C GLU A 202 -16.49 0.20 -18.50
N ASP A 203 -15.48 -0.65 -18.31
CA ASP A 203 -14.84 -0.86 -17.00
C ASP A 203 -14.24 0.43 -16.44
N PHE A 204 -13.47 1.17 -17.25
CA PHE A 204 -12.94 2.48 -16.83
C PHE A 204 -14.04 3.47 -16.47
N THR A 205 -15.13 3.50 -17.24
CA THR A 205 -16.26 4.39 -16.97
C THR A 205 -16.88 4.04 -15.62
N ASN A 206 -17.19 2.77 -15.39
CA ASN A 206 -17.75 2.28 -14.12
C ASN A 206 -16.85 2.62 -12.92
N GLN A 207 -15.53 2.47 -13.08
CA GLN A 207 -14.59 2.84 -12.02
C GLN A 207 -14.61 4.35 -11.75
N SER A 208 -14.60 5.16 -12.80
CA SER A 208 -14.55 6.62 -12.71
C SER A 208 -15.83 7.25 -12.14
N THR A 209 -16.99 6.64 -12.36
CA THR A 209 -18.28 7.13 -11.86
C THR A 209 -18.63 6.62 -10.47
N TYR A 210 -17.88 5.67 -9.91
CA TYR A 210 -18.20 5.00 -8.65
C TYR A 210 -18.50 5.95 -7.48
N SER A 211 -17.68 6.99 -7.28
CA SER A 211 -17.92 7.96 -6.21
C SER A 211 -19.18 8.79 -6.45
N GLN A 212 -19.48 9.14 -7.71
CA GLN A 212 -20.71 9.84 -8.08
C GLN A 212 -21.95 8.96 -7.92
N ASP A 213 -21.83 7.69 -8.26
CA ASP A 213 -22.89 6.70 -8.10
C ASP A 213 -23.26 6.53 -6.61
N ILE A 214 -22.27 6.55 -5.71
CA ILE A 214 -22.51 6.60 -4.26
C ILE A 214 -23.23 7.91 -3.88
N LEU A 215 -22.77 9.06 -4.35
CA LEU A 215 -23.40 10.36 -4.05
C LEU A 215 -24.87 10.45 -4.52
N GLN A 216 -25.20 9.75 -5.61
CA GLN A 216 -26.56 9.63 -6.13
C GLN A 216 -27.43 8.64 -5.35
N GLY A 217 -26.87 7.95 -4.35
CA GLY A 217 -27.57 7.01 -3.49
C GLY A 217 -27.78 5.62 -4.12
N LYS A 218 -27.05 5.27 -5.20
CA LYS A 218 -27.21 3.96 -5.87
C LYS A 218 -26.90 2.76 -4.96
N TYR A 219 -26.16 2.98 -3.88
CA TYR A 219 -25.70 1.94 -2.94
C TYR A 219 -26.33 2.04 -1.54
N GLU A 220 -27.31 2.93 -1.36
CA GLU A 220 -28.07 3.04 -0.10
C GLU A 220 -28.91 1.77 0.14
N PRO A 221 -29.12 1.32 1.39
CA PRO A 221 -28.56 1.88 2.64
C PRO A 221 -27.20 1.28 3.04
N LEU A 222 -26.59 0.44 2.18
CA LEU A 222 -25.36 -0.29 2.51
C LEU A 222 -24.14 0.63 2.56
N ILE A 223 -24.11 1.63 1.67
CA ILE A 223 -23.08 2.69 1.61
C ILE A 223 -23.81 4.03 1.66
N PRO A 224 -23.69 4.79 2.77
CA PRO A 224 -24.25 6.13 2.88
C PRO A 224 -23.74 7.05 1.78
N LYS A 225 -24.64 7.80 1.14
CA LYS A 225 -24.32 8.62 -0.03
C LYS A 225 -23.21 9.64 0.23
N GLU A 226 -23.14 10.21 1.43
CA GLU A 226 -22.13 11.20 1.78
C GLU A 226 -20.70 10.65 1.79
N TRP A 227 -20.54 9.32 1.89
CA TRP A 227 -19.23 8.67 1.80
C TRP A 227 -18.63 8.76 0.39
N GLY A 228 -19.42 9.05 -0.63
CA GLY A 228 -18.90 9.31 -1.98
C GLY A 228 -17.93 10.49 -2.02
N HIS A 229 -18.09 11.51 -1.15
CA HIS A 229 -17.15 12.62 -1.02
C HIS A 229 -15.79 12.22 -0.43
N LYS A 230 -15.71 11.04 0.19
CA LYS A 230 -14.50 10.50 0.82
C LYS A 230 -13.74 9.55 -0.11
N ILE A 231 -14.20 9.35 -1.35
CA ILE A 231 -13.61 8.41 -2.31
C ILE A 231 -13.14 9.17 -3.54
N ASN A 232 -11.83 9.33 -3.65
CA ASN A 232 -11.17 9.99 -4.76
C ASN A 232 -10.71 8.92 -5.77
N ILE A 233 -11.30 8.92 -6.97
CA ILE A 233 -10.89 8.05 -8.08
C ILE A 233 -9.94 8.82 -8.99
N LEU A 234 -8.70 8.35 -9.12
CA LEU A 234 -7.67 8.95 -9.97
C LEU A 234 -7.38 8.05 -11.18
N SER A 235 -7.20 8.67 -12.34
CA SER A 235 -6.78 7.96 -13.55
C SER A 235 -5.35 7.46 -13.42
N ASN A 236 -5.14 6.18 -13.74
CA ASN A 236 -3.82 5.56 -13.72
C ASN A 236 -2.93 6.03 -14.87
N ASN A 237 -1.62 5.82 -14.73
CA ASN A 237 -0.68 5.93 -15.83
C ASN A 237 -0.81 4.68 -16.73
N PRO A 238 -1.11 4.83 -18.04
CA PRO A 238 -1.22 3.70 -18.96
C PRO A 238 0.00 2.77 -18.96
N LYS A 239 1.19 3.32 -18.70
CA LYS A 239 2.45 2.56 -18.61
C LYS A 239 2.44 1.52 -17.48
N TYR A 240 1.77 1.81 -16.37
CA TYR A 240 1.85 0.99 -15.14
C TYR A 240 0.53 0.30 -14.78
N ILE A 241 -0.50 0.48 -15.59
CA ILE A 241 -1.86 0.03 -15.32
C ILE A 241 -2.00 -1.50 -15.17
N ASN A 242 -1.16 -2.23 -15.92
CA ASN A 242 -1.16 -3.69 -16.00
C ASN A 242 -0.08 -4.37 -15.16
N VAL A 243 0.68 -3.59 -14.38
CA VAL A 243 1.76 -4.10 -13.51
C VAL A 243 1.13 -4.79 -12.29
N SER A 244 1.58 -6.02 -12.00
CA SER A 244 1.17 -6.74 -10.80
C SER A 244 2.29 -7.61 -10.25
N SER A 245 2.35 -7.72 -8.91
CA SER A 245 3.29 -8.61 -8.23
C SER A 245 3.21 -10.06 -8.76
N SER A 246 2.02 -10.55 -9.12
CA SER A 246 1.86 -11.92 -9.62
C SER A 246 2.53 -12.15 -10.98
N LYS A 247 2.47 -11.17 -11.90
CA LYS A 247 3.19 -11.26 -13.18
C LYS A 247 4.71 -11.20 -12.97
N ILE A 248 5.17 -10.28 -12.12
CA ILE A 248 6.58 -10.14 -11.77
C ILE A 248 7.15 -11.43 -11.19
N ARG A 249 6.46 -12.06 -10.23
CA ARG A 249 6.90 -13.33 -9.66
C ARG A 249 7.06 -14.41 -10.73
N LYS A 250 6.08 -14.56 -11.64
CA LYS A 250 6.16 -15.54 -12.73
C LYS A 250 7.39 -15.32 -13.64
N LEU A 251 7.77 -14.07 -13.89
CA LEU A 251 8.98 -13.74 -14.65
C LEU A 251 10.28 -14.05 -13.90
N MET A 252 10.24 -14.03 -12.57
CA MET A 252 11.42 -14.21 -11.71
C MET A 252 11.59 -15.63 -11.16
N VAL A 253 10.59 -16.52 -11.25
CA VAL A 253 10.71 -17.94 -10.89
C VAL A 253 11.76 -18.67 -11.75
N PRO A 254 11.82 -18.48 -13.09
CA PRO A 254 12.77 -19.20 -13.94
C PRO A 254 14.25 -18.84 -13.74
N LEU A 255 14.57 -17.83 -12.92
CA LEU A 255 15.95 -17.34 -12.67
C LEU A 255 16.80 -18.28 -11.81
N HIS A 256 16.43 -19.55 -11.72
CA HIS A 256 17.09 -20.56 -10.92
C HIS A 256 18.55 -20.77 -11.38
N GLY A 257 19.51 -20.44 -10.52
CA GLY A 257 20.92 -20.76 -10.72
C GLY A 257 21.69 -19.91 -11.74
N THR A 258 21.07 -18.86 -12.30
CA THR A 258 21.75 -17.94 -13.23
C THR A 258 22.15 -16.64 -12.53
N LYS A 259 23.46 -16.37 -12.43
CA LYS A 259 23.98 -15.10 -11.86
C LYS A 259 23.68 -13.86 -12.72
N SER A 260 23.18 -14.04 -13.94
CA SER A 260 22.81 -12.97 -14.86
C SER A 260 21.43 -13.23 -15.46
N LEU A 261 20.59 -12.20 -15.43
CA LEU A 261 19.37 -12.15 -16.24
C LEU A 261 19.74 -12.09 -17.72
N ASN A 262 18.96 -12.73 -18.58
CA ASN A 262 19.01 -12.36 -20.00
C ASN A 262 18.57 -10.88 -20.14
N GLU A 263 19.09 -10.18 -21.14
CA GLU A 263 18.82 -8.75 -21.30
C GLU A 263 17.33 -8.47 -21.52
N GLU A 264 16.62 -9.39 -22.18
CA GLU A 264 15.19 -9.26 -22.45
C GLU A 264 14.32 -9.28 -21.18
N ILE A 265 14.52 -10.26 -20.28
CA ILE A 265 13.78 -10.32 -19.01
C ILE A 265 14.20 -9.14 -18.12
N LEU A 266 15.48 -8.76 -18.10
CA LEU A 266 15.91 -7.58 -17.36
C LEU A 266 15.19 -6.31 -17.85
N ASN A 267 15.07 -6.15 -19.17
CA ASN A 267 14.36 -5.01 -19.76
C ASN A 267 12.85 -5.05 -19.44
N ASP A 268 12.23 -6.22 -19.42
CA ASP A 268 10.83 -6.35 -19.04
C ASP A 268 10.61 -6.07 -17.54
N LEU A 269 11.51 -6.56 -16.68
CA LEU A 269 11.49 -6.29 -15.25
C LEU A 269 11.66 -4.79 -14.96
N LYS A 270 12.56 -4.09 -15.68
CA LYS A 270 12.75 -2.63 -15.55
C LYS A 270 11.47 -1.83 -15.87
N LYS A 271 10.58 -2.36 -16.71
CA LYS A 271 9.28 -1.74 -16.99
C LYS A 271 8.29 -1.89 -15.83
N GLN A 272 8.52 -2.86 -14.92
CA GLN A 272 7.59 -3.24 -13.85
C GLN A 272 8.12 -2.92 -12.44
N LEU A 273 9.44 -2.92 -12.25
CA LEU A 273 10.12 -2.76 -10.96
C LEU A 273 11.15 -1.62 -10.98
N PRO A 274 11.37 -0.95 -9.84
CA PRO A 274 12.56 -0.15 -9.61
C PRO A 274 13.84 -0.99 -9.66
N ASN A 275 14.91 -0.44 -10.25
CA ASN A 275 16.20 -1.13 -10.41
C ASN A 275 16.75 -1.64 -9.07
N GLN A 276 16.63 -0.87 -8.00
CA GLN A 276 17.12 -1.24 -6.68
C GLN A 276 16.42 -2.48 -6.12
N ILE A 277 15.14 -2.66 -6.43
CA ILE A 277 14.39 -3.88 -6.05
C ILE A 277 14.81 -5.06 -6.92
N ILE A 278 15.05 -4.84 -8.22
CA ILE A 278 15.58 -5.89 -9.12
C ILE A 278 16.94 -6.38 -8.61
N GLU A 279 17.86 -5.46 -8.32
CA GLU A 279 19.19 -5.77 -7.77
C GLU A 279 19.11 -6.55 -6.47
N TYR A 280 18.24 -6.11 -5.54
CA TYR A 280 18.00 -6.82 -4.28
C TYR A 280 17.50 -8.25 -4.50
N ILE A 281 16.54 -8.45 -5.41
CA ILE A 281 15.98 -9.77 -5.70
C ILE A 281 17.06 -10.70 -6.26
N ILE A 282 17.88 -10.21 -7.21
CA ILE A 282 18.98 -11.00 -7.81
C ILE A 282 20.00 -11.38 -6.73
N GLN A 283 20.42 -10.41 -5.91
CA GLN A 283 21.39 -10.65 -4.84
C GLN A 283 20.88 -11.62 -3.77
N SER A 284 19.58 -11.56 -3.47
CA SER A 284 18.94 -12.43 -2.46
C SER A 284 18.55 -13.82 -2.99
N SER A 285 18.66 -14.05 -4.30
CA SER A 285 18.33 -15.34 -4.93
C SER A 285 19.61 -16.16 -5.14
N GLU A 286 20.12 -16.77 -4.06
CA GLU A 286 21.39 -17.53 -4.09
C GLU A 286 21.30 -18.79 -4.98
N SER A 287 20.45 -19.76 -4.60
CA SER A 287 20.27 -21.04 -5.30
C SER A 287 18.87 -21.21 -5.89
N LYS A 288 17.87 -20.52 -5.32
CA LYS A 288 16.48 -20.46 -5.78
C LYS A 288 16.00 -19.01 -5.76
N SER A 289 15.03 -18.70 -6.60
CA SER A 289 14.34 -17.41 -6.58
C SER A 289 13.72 -17.20 -5.19
N ILE A 290 13.79 -15.99 -4.64
CA ILE A 290 13.04 -15.65 -3.42
C ILE A 290 11.51 -15.76 -3.60
N PHE A 291 11.02 -16.09 -4.80
CA PHE A 291 9.61 -16.35 -5.07
C PHE A 291 9.30 -17.83 -5.34
N SER A 292 10.31 -18.71 -5.29
CA SER A 292 10.12 -20.15 -5.36
C SER A 292 9.57 -20.66 -4.02
N ALA A 293 8.49 -21.45 -4.07
CA ALA A 293 7.99 -22.18 -2.91
C ALA A 293 8.89 -23.37 -2.55
#